data_AF-A0A7C7NEY3-F1
#
_entry.id   AF-A0A7C7NEY3-F1
#
_cell.length_a   1.000
_cell.length_b   1.000
_cell.length_c   1.000
_cell.angle_alpha   90.00
_cell.angle_beta   90.00
_cell.angle_gamma   90.00
#
_symmetry.space_group_name_H-M   'P 1'
#
loop_
_entity.id
_entity.type
_entity.pdbx_description
1 polymer ?
#
loop_
_entity_poly.entity_id
_entity_poly.type
_entity_poly.pdbx_seq_one_letter_code
_entity_poly.pdbx_strand_id
1 'polypeptide(L)'
;MTVSSETKLLTVGDAFQLYIDEAKANKNGIRLAPMTIRTISNSFNHIKYLRMHTILISELDMDWYYEFIKRSEQSGRNGETLSMNYISTHIKKIKRVLRYAEDKDHAVNSSYKSMSFKAPQETASEIYLNEEELSQIRALELSHEQHSLALTRDLFIIGAYSGLRGV
;
A
#
# COMPACT_ATOMS: atom_id res chain seq x y z
N MET A 1 4.26 -43.33 4.98
CA MET A 1 3.80 -42.75 3.69
C MET A 1 2.57 -41.91 3.99
N THR A 2 2.77 -40.64 4.37
CA THR A 2 1.67 -39.71 4.65
C THR A 2 1.29 -39.01 3.36
N VAL A 3 0.11 -39.42 2.87
CA VAL A 3 -0.81 -38.74 1.96
C VAL A 3 -0.33 -37.37 1.49
N SER A 4 0.01 -37.31 0.20
CA SER A 4 0.21 -36.06 -0.55
C SER A 4 -0.97 -35.13 -0.31
N SER A 5 -0.73 -34.04 0.44
CA SER A 5 -1.61 -32.89 0.42
C SER A 5 -1.72 -32.45 -1.03
N GLU A 6 -2.90 -32.57 -1.64
CA GLU A 6 -3.18 -31.95 -2.93
C GLU A 6 -2.74 -30.49 -2.85
N THR A 7 -1.71 -30.12 -3.59
CA THR A 7 -1.18 -28.76 -3.60
C THR A 7 -2.23 -27.89 -4.27
N LYS A 8 -3.18 -27.36 -3.48
CA LYS A 8 -4.25 -26.50 -3.99
C LYS A 8 -3.61 -25.37 -4.79
N LEU A 9 -3.92 -25.33 -6.09
CA LEU A 9 -3.52 -24.24 -6.96
C LEU A 9 -4.20 -22.97 -6.46
N LEU A 10 -3.40 -21.99 -6.06
CA LEU A 10 -3.88 -20.71 -5.56
C LEU A 10 -3.85 -19.67 -6.66
N THR A 11 -4.98 -19.00 -6.87
CA THR A 11 -4.99 -17.73 -7.60
C THR A 11 -4.38 -16.62 -6.75
N VAL A 12 -4.04 -15.49 -7.38
CA VAL A 12 -3.64 -14.27 -6.66
C VAL A 12 -4.71 -13.89 -5.64
N GLY A 13 -5.99 -13.99 -6.01
CA GLY A 13 -7.09 -13.68 -5.11
C GLY A 13 -7.16 -14.62 -3.91
N ASP A 14 -6.97 -15.93 -4.13
CA ASP A 14 -6.94 -16.91 -3.04
C ASP A 14 -5.78 -16.66 -2.09
N ALA A 15 -4.59 -16.36 -2.62
CA ALA A 15 -3.41 -16.06 -1.82
C ALA A 15 -3.60 -14.81 -0.94
N PHE A 16 -4.19 -13.75 -1.50
CA PHE A 16 -4.53 -12.55 -0.73
C PHE A 16 -5.56 -12.84 0.36
N GLN A 17 -6.61 -13.59 0.04
CA GLN A 17 -7.66 -13.93 0.99
C GLN A 17 -7.11 -14.76 2.16
N LEU A 18 -6.34 -15.82 1.84
CA LEU A 18 -5.65 -16.64 2.83
C LEU A 18 -4.80 -15.78 3.78
N TYR A 19 -3.95 -14.92 3.22
CA TYR A 19 -3.07 -14.06 4.00
C TYR A 19 -3.84 -13.07 4.89
N ILE A 20 -4.92 -12.46 4.38
CA ILE A 20 -5.75 -11.51 5.13
C ILE A 20 -6.47 -12.21 6.29
N ASP A 21 -7.03 -13.40 6.05
CA ASP A 21 -7.79 -14.13 7.07
C ASP A 21 -6.88 -14.61 8.21
N GLU A 22 -5.69 -15.09 7.87
CA GLU A 22 -4.71 -15.51 8.87
C GLU A 22 -4.11 -14.32 9.64
N ALA A 23 -3.91 -13.18 8.96
CA ALA A 23 -3.51 -11.94 9.62
C ALA A 23 -4.58 -11.44 10.62
N LYS A 24 -5.86 -11.50 10.25
CA LYS A 24 -6.97 -11.13 11.15
C LYS A 24 -7.09 -12.07 12.33
N ALA A 25 -6.81 -13.35 12.13
CA ALA A 25 -6.84 -14.37 13.17
C ALA A 25 -5.56 -14.40 14.04
N ASN A 26 -4.55 -13.58 13.74
CA ASN A 26 -3.22 -13.61 14.35
C ASN A 26 -2.57 -15.01 14.33
N LYS A 27 -2.77 -15.75 13.24
CA LYS A 27 -2.28 -17.13 13.06
C LYS A 27 -0.97 -17.15 12.29
N ASN A 28 -0.29 -18.30 12.30
CA ASN A 28 0.91 -18.56 11.50
C ASN A 28 2.03 -17.52 11.68
N GLY A 29 2.14 -16.94 12.88
CA GLY A 29 3.15 -15.93 13.20
C GLY A 29 2.85 -14.54 12.61
N ILE A 30 1.72 -14.35 11.92
CA ILE A 30 1.34 -13.05 11.38
C ILE A 30 0.74 -12.21 12.51
N ARG A 31 1.44 -11.16 12.93
CA ARG A 31 0.93 -10.14 13.86
C ARG A 31 1.01 -8.78 13.19
N LEU A 32 -0.15 -8.24 12.79
CA LEU A 32 -0.22 -6.98 12.04
C LEU A 32 -1.19 -6.01 12.71
N ALA A 33 -0.81 -4.73 12.71
CA ALA A 33 -1.72 -3.66 13.11
C ALA A 33 -2.94 -3.62 12.18
N PRO A 34 -4.15 -3.28 12.68
CA PRO A 34 -5.37 -3.22 11.87
C PRO A 34 -5.23 -2.35 10.61
N MET A 35 -4.52 -1.23 10.73
CA MET A 35 -4.22 -0.34 9.60
C MET A 35 -3.42 -1.05 8.50
N THR A 36 -2.48 -1.92 8.87
CA THR A 36 -1.69 -2.69 7.91
C THR A 36 -2.56 -3.70 7.16
N ILE A 37 -3.46 -4.38 7.89
CA ILE A 37 -4.45 -5.31 7.30
C ILE A 37 -5.33 -4.53 6.30
N ARG A 38 -5.81 -3.34 6.68
CA ARG A 38 -6.58 -2.46 5.80
C ARG A 38 -5.81 -2.10 4.51
N THR A 39 -4.53 -1.75 4.60
CA THR A 39 -3.71 -1.47 3.40
C THR A 39 -3.56 -2.69 2.49
N ILE A 40 -3.42 -3.89 3.06
CA ILE A 40 -3.36 -5.14 2.29
C ILE A 40 -4.71 -5.41 1.61
N SER A 41 -5.82 -5.26 2.34
CA SER A 41 -7.17 -5.41 1.79
C SER A 41 -7.46 -4.39 0.67
N ASN A 42 -7.02 -3.15 0.81
CA ASN A 42 -7.11 -2.15 -0.25
C ASN A 42 -6.32 -2.58 -1.50
N SER A 43 -5.15 -3.17 -1.32
CA SER A 43 -4.37 -3.72 -2.44
C SER A 43 -5.08 -4.88 -3.13
N PHE A 44 -5.72 -5.75 -2.36
CA PHE A 44 -6.54 -6.82 -2.92
C PHE A 44 -7.74 -6.27 -3.72
N ASN A 45 -8.45 -5.29 -3.16
CA ASN A 45 -9.58 -4.65 -3.82
C ASN A 45 -9.16 -3.96 -5.14
N HIS A 46 -7.97 -3.35 -5.17
CA HIS A 46 -7.42 -2.76 -6.39
C HIS A 46 -7.14 -3.83 -7.46
N ILE A 47 -6.49 -4.93 -7.10
CA ILE A 47 -6.24 -6.06 -8.03
C ILE A 47 -7.57 -6.65 -8.53
N LYS A 48 -8.59 -6.73 -7.67
CA LYS A 48 -9.96 -7.13 -8.03
C LYS A 48 -10.61 -6.18 -9.02
N TYR A 49 -10.51 -4.88 -8.76
CA TYR A 49 -11.02 -3.83 -9.65
C TYR A 49 -10.41 -3.94 -11.05
N LEU A 50 -9.11 -4.20 -11.15
CA LEU A 50 -8.40 -4.43 -12.42
C LEU A 50 -8.68 -5.80 -13.06
N ARG A 51 -9.43 -6.67 -12.37
CA ARG A 51 -9.73 -8.06 -12.75
C ARG A 51 -8.48 -8.94 -12.95
N MET A 52 -7.43 -8.67 -12.17
CA MET A 52 -6.14 -9.37 -12.28
C MET A 52 -5.92 -10.41 -11.17
N HIS A 53 -6.98 -10.77 -10.43
CA HIS A 53 -6.89 -11.65 -9.26
C HIS A 53 -7.05 -13.14 -9.58
N THR A 54 -7.44 -13.50 -10.79
CA THR A 54 -7.79 -14.88 -11.17
C THR A 54 -6.61 -15.71 -11.67
N ILE A 55 -5.48 -15.08 -12.01
CA ILE A 55 -4.28 -15.80 -12.44
C ILE A 55 -3.70 -16.63 -11.28
N LEU A 56 -3.11 -17.78 -11.59
CA LEU A 56 -2.39 -18.58 -10.61
C LEU A 56 -1.11 -17.89 -10.16
N ILE A 57 -0.78 -17.99 -8.87
CA ILE A 57 0.49 -17.42 -8.35
C ILE A 57 1.73 -18.13 -8.91
N SER A 58 1.58 -19.36 -9.42
CA SER A 58 2.61 -20.09 -10.18
C SER A 58 2.84 -19.54 -11.59
N GLU A 59 1.89 -18.77 -12.13
CA GLU A 59 1.92 -18.18 -13.47
C GLU A 59 2.12 -16.66 -13.44
N LEU A 60 2.20 -16.05 -12.25
CA LEU A 60 2.42 -14.62 -12.10
C LEU A 60 3.87 -14.26 -12.44
N ASP A 61 4.08 -13.83 -13.68
CA ASP A 61 5.38 -13.47 -14.23
C ASP A 61 5.58 -11.96 -14.39
N MET A 62 6.62 -11.57 -15.15
CA MET A 62 6.92 -10.18 -15.44
C MET A 62 5.88 -9.53 -16.38
N ASP A 63 5.21 -10.29 -17.25
CA ASP A 63 4.20 -9.75 -18.17
C ASP A 63 2.96 -9.34 -17.38
N TRP A 64 2.53 -10.16 -16.42
CA TRP A 64 1.48 -9.79 -15.47
C TRP A 64 1.86 -8.51 -14.70
N TYR A 65 3.11 -8.39 -14.27
CA TYR A 65 3.60 -7.23 -13.53
C TYR A 65 3.54 -5.94 -14.35
N TYR A 66 4.03 -5.94 -15.59
CA TYR A 66 3.99 -4.76 -16.45
C TYR A 66 2.55 -4.37 -16.79
N GLU A 67 1.68 -5.35 -17.04
CA GLU A 67 0.26 -5.10 -17.26
C GLU A 67 -0.41 -4.53 -16.00
N PHE A 68 -0.03 -5.02 -14.80
CA PHE A 68 -0.56 -4.50 -13.54
C PHE A 68 -0.18 -3.03 -13.34
N ILE A 69 1.07 -2.65 -13.61
CA ILE A 69 1.51 -1.25 -13.54
C ILE A 69 0.73 -0.40 -14.52
N LYS A 70 0.71 -0.79 -15.80
CA LYS A 70 0.03 -0.05 -16.86
C LYS A 70 -1.45 0.17 -16.56
N ARG A 71 -2.17 -0.89 -16.17
CA ARG A 71 -3.59 -0.79 -15.80
C ARG A 71 -3.81 0.04 -14.55
N SER A 72 -2.89 -0.04 -13.58
CA SER A 72 -2.97 0.80 -12.39
C SER A 72 -2.80 2.27 -12.73
N GLU A 73 -1.78 2.65 -13.50
CA GLU A 73 -1.57 4.04 -13.94
C GLU A 73 -2.81 4.60 -14.65
N GLN A 74 -3.42 3.81 -15.53
CA GLN A 74 -4.62 4.18 -16.30
C GLN A 74 -5.91 4.23 -15.47
N SER A 75 -5.92 3.67 -14.25
CA SER A 75 -7.11 3.60 -13.39
C SER A 75 -7.30 4.80 -12.45
N GLY A 76 -6.52 5.87 -12.64
CA GLY A 76 -6.74 7.11 -11.92
C GLY A 76 -8.08 7.78 -12.26
N ARG A 77 -8.45 8.78 -11.46
CA ARG A 77 -9.75 9.47 -11.57
C ARG A 77 -9.56 10.84 -12.20
N ASN A 78 -10.65 11.38 -12.76
CA ASN A 78 -10.69 12.75 -13.30
C ASN A 78 -9.63 13.04 -14.39
N GLY A 79 -9.20 12.01 -15.12
CA GLY A 79 -8.18 12.14 -16.16
C GLY A 79 -6.74 12.17 -15.65
N GLU A 80 -6.52 12.06 -14.34
CA GLU A 80 -5.19 11.94 -13.73
C GLU A 80 -4.78 10.47 -13.62
N THR A 81 -3.47 10.21 -13.70
CA THR A 81 -2.91 8.88 -13.43
C THR A 81 -2.83 8.62 -11.92
N LEU A 82 -2.87 7.35 -11.52
CA LEU A 82 -2.58 7.01 -10.12
C LEU A 82 -1.12 7.33 -9.78
N SER A 83 -0.89 7.85 -8.57
CA SER A 83 0.47 8.17 -8.13
C SER A 83 1.34 6.92 -8.04
N MET A 84 2.62 7.06 -8.38
CA MET A 84 3.59 5.96 -8.32
C MET A 84 3.72 5.40 -6.91
N ASN A 85 3.59 6.25 -5.89
CA ASN A 85 3.59 5.84 -4.48
C ASN A 85 2.44 4.89 -4.14
N TYR A 86 1.27 5.11 -4.71
CA TYR A 86 0.12 4.23 -4.52
C TYR A 86 0.35 2.87 -5.19
N ILE A 87 0.81 2.86 -6.45
CA ILE A 87 1.16 1.64 -7.18
C ILE A 87 2.26 0.85 -6.45
N SER A 88 3.30 1.55 -6.00
CA SER A 88 4.38 1.01 -5.19
C SER A 88 3.91 0.32 -3.91
N THR A 89 2.90 0.88 -3.26
CA THR A 89 2.30 0.27 -2.08
C THR A 89 1.70 -1.09 -2.43
N HIS A 90 0.97 -1.19 -3.54
CA HIS A 90 0.39 -2.44 -4.00
C HIS A 90 1.44 -3.49 -4.37
N ILE A 91 2.47 -3.11 -5.13
CA ILE A 91 3.58 -4.02 -5.48
C ILE A 91 4.24 -4.61 -4.23
N LYS A 92 4.48 -3.78 -3.20
CA LYS A 92 5.02 -4.25 -1.92
C LYS A 92 4.09 -5.27 -1.23
N LYS A 93 2.77 -5.09 -1.31
CA LYS A 93 1.80 -6.04 -0.72
C LYS A 93 1.70 -7.33 -1.52
N ILE A 94 1.71 -7.26 -2.86
CA ILE A 94 1.74 -8.43 -3.75
C ILE A 94 2.96 -9.29 -3.41
N LYS A 95 4.17 -8.70 -3.39
CA LYS A 95 5.39 -9.42 -3.02
C LYS A 95 5.30 -10.12 -1.67
N ARG A 96 4.72 -9.43 -0.68
CA ARG A 96 4.55 -9.99 0.67
C ARG A 96 3.65 -11.22 0.67
N VAL A 97 2.53 -11.16 -0.05
CA VAL A 97 1.58 -12.27 -0.17
C VAL A 97 2.19 -13.44 -0.93
N LEU A 98 2.89 -13.17 -2.03
CA LEU A 98 3.59 -14.21 -2.81
C LEU A 98 4.69 -14.89 -1.98
N ARG A 99 5.47 -14.10 -1.24
CA ARG A 99 6.48 -14.66 -0.34
C ARG A 99 5.85 -15.52 0.75
N TYR A 100 4.74 -15.08 1.32
CA TYR A 100 4.02 -15.85 2.32
C TYR A 100 3.50 -17.19 1.77
N ALA A 101 2.95 -17.18 0.56
CA ALA A 101 2.48 -18.40 -0.09
C ALA A 101 3.64 -19.37 -0.36
N GLU A 102 4.80 -18.85 -0.79
CA GLU A 102 6.03 -19.65 -0.97
C GLU A 102 6.52 -20.24 0.36
N ASP A 103 6.51 -19.47 1.46
CA ASP A 103 6.90 -19.95 2.79
C ASP A 103 5.91 -21.01 3.35
N LYS A 104 4.74 -21.17 2.71
CA LYS A 104 3.72 -22.20 2.98
C LYS A 104 3.75 -23.35 1.96
N ASP A 105 4.84 -23.49 1.22
CA ASP A 105 5.08 -24.54 0.22
C ASP A 105 4.09 -24.53 -0.96
N HIS A 106 3.44 -23.39 -1.25
CA HIS A 106 2.67 -23.25 -2.48
C HIS A 106 3.59 -22.97 -3.68
N ALA A 107 3.21 -23.47 -4.86
CA ALA A 107 3.93 -23.19 -6.10
C ALA A 107 3.78 -21.72 -6.50
N VAL A 108 4.86 -20.95 -6.41
CA VAL A 108 4.91 -19.53 -6.76
C VAL A 108 5.95 -19.30 -7.85
N ASN A 109 5.60 -18.50 -8.86
CA ASN A 109 6.56 -18.12 -9.90
C ASN A 109 7.71 -17.29 -9.29
N SER A 110 8.96 -17.60 -9.61
CA SER A 110 10.11 -16.88 -9.05
C SER A 110 10.27 -15.43 -9.54
N SER A 111 9.52 -15.00 -10.56
CA SER A 111 9.60 -13.66 -11.17
C SER A 111 9.45 -12.51 -10.17
N TYR A 112 8.64 -12.67 -9.11
CA TYR A 112 8.47 -11.62 -8.09
C TYR A 112 9.75 -11.30 -7.29
N LYS A 113 10.75 -12.20 -7.33
CA LYS A 113 12.08 -12.01 -6.73
C LYS A 113 13.03 -11.23 -7.62
N SER A 114 12.69 -11.05 -8.90
CA SER A 114 13.48 -10.26 -9.84
C SER A 114 13.70 -8.85 -9.32
N MET A 115 14.89 -8.31 -9.56
CA MET A 115 15.21 -6.90 -9.28
C MET A 115 14.32 -5.94 -10.08
N SER A 116 13.82 -6.38 -11.24
CA SER A 116 12.95 -5.60 -12.12
C SER A 116 11.50 -5.57 -11.62
N PHE A 117 11.06 -6.58 -10.88
CA PHE A 117 9.77 -6.56 -10.21
C PHE A 117 9.93 -5.70 -8.97
N LYS A 118 9.92 -4.37 -9.07
CA LYS A 118 10.17 -3.49 -7.92
C LYS A 118 9.14 -2.39 -7.83
N ALA A 119 8.96 -1.89 -6.63
CA ALA A 119 8.12 -0.72 -6.40
C ALA A 119 8.70 0.48 -7.18
N PRO A 120 7.98 1.07 -8.16
CA PRO A 120 8.46 2.24 -8.89
C PRO A 120 8.69 3.41 -7.93
N GLN A 121 9.87 4.03 -8.01
CA GLN A 121 10.20 5.18 -7.18
C GLN A 121 9.96 6.47 -7.95
N GLU A 122 9.29 7.39 -7.29
CA GLU A 122 9.16 8.77 -7.73
C GLU A 122 9.98 9.63 -6.78
N THR A 123 10.82 10.51 -7.32
CA THR A 123 11.51 11.52 -6.52
C THR A 123 10.48 12.56 -6.11
N ALA A 124 9.96 12.45 -4.89
CA ALA A 124 9.12 13.49 -4.34
C ALA A 124 9.99 14.72 -4.04
N SER A 125 9.61 15.87 -4.61
CA SER A 125 10.15 17.16 -4.19
C SER A 125 9.56 17.47 -2.82
N GLU A 126 10.30 17.18 -1.76
CA GLU A 126 9.89 17.57 -0.41
C GLU A 126 10.13 19.07 -0.25
N ILE A 127 9.07 19.88 -0.45
CA ILE A 127 9.09 21.31 -0.16
C ILE A 127 8.80 21.47 1.33
N TYR A 128 9.76 22.04 2.05
CA TYR A 128 9.65 22.32 3.48
C TYR A 128 9.34 23.79 3.71
N LEU A 129 8.56 24.08 4.74
CA LEU A 129 8.36 25.45 5.20
C LEU A 129 9.62 25.95 5.90
N ASN A 130 10.03 27.18 5.61
CA ASN A 130 11.07 27.88 6.35
C ASN A 130 10.50 28.67 7.54
N GLU A 131 11.38 29.23 8.35
CA GLU A 131 10.99 30.00 9.55
C GLU A 131 10.19 31.27 9.18
N GLU A 132 10.52 31.92 8.07
CA GLU A 132 9.79 33.10 7.59
C GLU A 132 8.35 32.75 7.23
N GLU A 133 8.12 31.64 6.52
CA GLU A 133 6.79 31.13 6.15
C GLU A 133 5.99 30.70 7.39
N LEU A 134 6.63 30.03 8.36
CA LEU A 134 6.00 29.69 9.64
C LEU A 134 5.62 30.94 10.44
N SER A 135 6.46 31.97 10.42
CA SER A 135 6.17 33.25 11.08
C SER A 135 4.99 33.96 10.42
N GLN A 136 4.87 33.91 9.10
CA GLN A 136 3.72 34.46 8.37
C GLN A 136 2.42 33.75 8.76
N ILE A 137 2.42 32.42 8.85
CA ILE A 137 1.26 31.63 9.29
C ILE A 137 0.84 32.02 10.71
N ARG A 138 1.81 32.17 11.62
CA ARG A 138 1.55 32.54 13.01
C ARG A 138 0.92 33.93 13.15
N ALA A 139 1.34 34.88 12.32
CA ALA A 139 0.88 36.27 12.34
C ALA A 139 -0.48 36.49 11.65
N LEU A 140 -1.12 35.44 11.11
CA LEU A 140 -2.44 35.57 10.50
C LEU A 140 -3.48 36.02 11.54
N GLU A 141 -4.06 37.19 11.33
CA GLU A 141 -5.20 37.69 12.10
C GLU A 141 -6.47 36.97 11.63
N LEU A 142 -7.10 36.23 12.54
CA LEU A 142 -8.31 35.46 12.29
C LEU A 142 -9.44 36.02 13.16
N SER A 143 -10.61 36.25 12.55
CA SER A 143 -11.75 36.83 13.25
C SER A 143 -12.36 35.84 14.25
N HIS A 144 -13.23 36.33 15.12
CA HIS A 144 -13.92 35.50 16.12
C HIS A 144 -14.76 34.38 15.46
N GLU A 145 -15.35 34.66 14.29
CA GLU A 145 -16.10 33.67 13.50
C GLU A 145 -15.20 32.55 12.95
N GLN A 146 -13.87 32.77 12.90
CA GLN A 146 -12.86 31.83 12.41
C GLN A 146 -12.13 31.09 13.54
N HIS A 147 -12.76 30.95 14.71
CA HIS A 147 -12.15 30.31 15.89
C HIS A 147 -11.53 28.93 15.61
N SER A 148 -12.16 28.09 14.79
CA SER A 148 -11.62 26.76 14.42
C SER A 148 -10.32 26.85 13.62
N LEU A 149 -10.17 27.87 12.77
CA LEU A 149 -8.94 28.13 12.04
C LEU A 149 -7.84 28.65 12.97
N ALA A 150 -8.18 29.47 13.96
CA ALA A 150 -7.22 29.94 14.96
C ALA A 150 -6.64 28.77 15.77
N LEU A 151 -7.50 27.86 16.25
CA LEU A 151 -7.06 26.64 16.92
C LEU A 151 -6.20 25.75 16.02
N THR A 152 -6.57 25.62 14.73
CA THR A 152 -5.80 24.83 13.76
C THR A 152 -4.43 25.43 13.51
N ARG A 153 -4.33 26.77 13.36
CA ARG A 153 -3.06 27.49 13.22
C ARG A 153 -2.17 27.23 14.43
N ASP A 154 -2.71 27.39 15.64
CA ASP A 154 -1.93 27.23 16.86
C ASP A 154 -1.42 25.79 17.01
N LEU A 155 -2.27 24.80 16.76
CA LEU A 155 -1.88 23.39 16.78
C LEU A 155 -0.85 23.05 15.69
N PHE A 156 -1.00 23.61 14.49
CA PHE A 156 -0.05 23.45 13.39
C PHE A 156 1.33 24.01 13.74
N ILE A 157 1.38 25.23 14.29
CA ILE A 157 2.63 25.85 14.73
C ILE A 157 3.28 25.01 15.84
N ILE A 158 2.53 24.58 16.85
CA ILE A 158 3.05 23.69 17.90
C ILE A 158 3.61 22.40 17.27
N GLY A 159 2.88 21.79 16.34
CA GLY A 159 3.31 20.58 15.63
C GLY A 159 4.62 20.79 14.86
N ALA A 160 4.76 21.92 14.16
CA ALA A 160 5.95 22.26 13.39
C ALA A 160 7.21 22.38 14.28
N TYR A 161 7.12 23.04 15.44
CA TYR A 161 8.27 23.22 16.35
C TYR A 161 8.55 22.00 17.24
N SER A 162 7.56 21.16 17.50
CA SER A 162 7.72 20.00 18.39
C SER A 162 8.00 18.69 17.66
N GLY A 163 7.78 18.63 16.35
CA GLY A 163 7.91 17.40 15.57
C GLY A 163 6.90 16.31 15.96
N LEU A 164 5.84 16.67 16.69
CA LEU A 164 4.78 15.74 17.06
C LEU A 164 4.02 15.30 15.81
N ARG A 165 3.88 13.99 15.62
CA ARG A 165 2.98 13.45 14.60
C ARG A 165 1.56 13.61 15.12
N GLY A 166 0.68 14.22 14.32
CA GLY A 166 -0.74 14.33 14.63
C GLY A 166 -1.33 12.97 14.98
N VAL A 167 -2.15 12.93 16.03
CA VAL A 167 -2.87 11.73 16.52
C VAL A 167 -4.14 11.53 15.71
#